data_AF-A0A3B8Z567-F1
#
_entry.id   AF-A0A3B8Z567-F1
#
_cell.length_a   1.000
_cell.length_b   1.000
_cell.length_c   1.000
_cell.angle_alpha   90.00
_cell.angle_beta   90.00
_cell.angle_gamma   90.00
#
_symmetry.space_group_name_H-M   'P 1'
#
loop_
_entity.id
_entity.type
_entity.pdbx_description
1 polymer ?
#
loop_
_entity_poly.entity_id
_entity_poly.type
_entity_poly.pdbx_seq_one_letter_code
_entity_poly.pdbx_strand_id
1 'polypeptide(L)'
;MYFSIIYIPLVGAFFGLLAALFIGSFSTHKAGTVFAMISLGIGELVAASSLIFDSFFGGEAGVSGDRTFGPPFFGVEFFQDVEIYYLAAVWVFIATLFMYLFTQTPAGRMANAVRDNPERAEFVGYSARKIRYISFCASGFFAGIAGGLFALNYEFITEENVNAVTSGRVLLMAYIGGLGYFIGPIIGAVILTLMNSLLSNYSELWMLYLGIMFVLTVLFLPRGFAGFIMMHQIAWTRGKLSSLVIPYLITGIPSLLFLMACVAMIEMSHTEEEVFHYLWMELNPSSIATWLITLFIACSSFYAVRLLLPQLNDTWEEVNTIPEKGNHE
;
A
#
# COMPACT_ATOMS: atom_id res chain seq x y z
N MET A 1 -10.55 -22.01 -27.56
CA MET A 1 -11.10 -20.68 -27.91
C MET A 1 -10.05 -19.68 -27.49
N TYR A 2 -9.32 -19.10 -28.44
CA TYR A 2 -8.25 -18.15 -28.14
C TYR A 2 -8.86 -16.77 -27.99
N PHE A 3 -8.71 -16.16 -26.82
CA PHE A 3 -9.19 -14.80 -26.56
C PHE A 3 -8.03 -13.83 -26.69
N SER A 4 -8.31 -12.63 -27.18
CA SER A 4 -7.30 -11.56 -27.20
C SER A 4 -6.87 -11.21 -25.78
N ILE A 5 -5.62 -10.77 -25.64
CA ILE A 5 -4.97 -10.50 -24.36
C ILE A 5 -5.72 -9.50 -23.48
N ILE A 6 -6.48 -8.61 -24.12
CA ILE A 6 -7.30 -7.57 -23.47
C ILE A 6 -8.38 -8.18 -22.57
N TYR A 7 -8.83 -9.41 -22.84
CA TYR A 7 -9.87 -10.08 -22.07
C TYR A 7 -9.33 -10.83 -20.84
N ILE A 8 -8.01 -10.99 -20.70
CA ILE A 8 -7.42 -11.72 -19.57
C ILE A 8 -7.80 -11.09 -18.22
N PRO A 9 -7.77 -9.75 -18.03
CA PRO A 9 -8.25 -9.13 -16.80
C PRO A 9 -9.74 -9.38 -16.53
N LEU A 10 -10.58 -9.50 -17.57
CA LEU A 10 -12.00 -9.84 -17.41
C LEU A 10 -12.21 -11.30 -17.00
N VAL A 11 -11.43 -12.22 -17.56
CA VAL A 11 -11.44 -13.62 -17.15
C VAL A 11 -11.01 -13.72 -15.69
N GLY A 12 -9.94 -13.01 -15.31
CA GLY A 12 -9.51 -12.89 -13.92
C GLY A 12 -10.62 -12.33 -13.02
N ALA A 13 -11.30 -11.26 -13.46
CA ALA A 13 -12.43 -10.67 -12.72
C ALA A 13 -13.58 -11.66 -12.49
N PHE A 14 -13.92 -12.45 -13.52
CA PHE A 14 -14.98 -13.45 -13.45
C PHE A 14 -14.63 -14.58 -12.48
N PHE A 15 -13.43 -15.16 -12.57
CA PHE A 15 -12.99 -16.20 -11.64
C PHE A 15 -12.82 -15.67 -10.21
N GLY A 16 -12.27 -14.45 -10.05
CA GLY A 16 -12.17 -13.77 -8.76
C GLY A 16 -13.54 -13.52 -8.13
N LEU A 17 -14.53 -13.11 -8.92
CA LEU A 17 -15.91 -12.96 -8.46
C LEU A 17 -16.53 -14.31 -8.05
N LEU A 18 -16.35 -15.37 -8.85
CA LEU A 18 -16.86 -16.71 -8.51
C LEU A 18 -16.24 -17.24 -7.21
N ALA A 19 -14.92 -17.10 -7.07
CA ALA A 19 -14.21 -17.47 -5.86
C ALA A 19 -14.74 -16.67 -4.66
N ALA A 20 -14.94 -15.36 -4.81
CA ALA A 20 -15.46 -14.51 -3.75
C ALA A 20 -16.93 -14.78 -3.41
N LEU A 21 -17.77 -15.15 -4.38
CA LEU A 21 -19.14 -15.59 -4.14
C LEU A 21 -19.17 -16.86 -3.28
N PHE A 22 -18.32 -17.82 -3.61
CA PHE A 22 -18.19 -19.08 -2.87
C PHE A 22 -17.61 -18.86 -1.47
N ILE A 23 -16.42 -18.26 -1.37
CA ILE A 23 -15.72 -18.00 -0.11
C ILE A 23 -16.53 -17.07 0.78
N GLY A 24 -17.09 -16.01 0.20
CA GLY A 24 -17.88 -15.00 0.91
C GLY A 24 -19.12 -15.57 1.57
N SER A 25 -19.70 -16.65 1.01
CA SER A 25 -20.96 -17.22 1.49
C SER A 25 -20.86 -17.68 2.95
N PHE A 26 -19.71 -18.25 3.31
CA PHE A 26 -19.42 -18.74 4.66
C PHE A 26 -18.53 -17.77 5.44
N SER A 27 -17.51 -17.14 4.84
CA SER A 27 -16.56 -16.29 5.57
C SER A 27 -17.24 -15.08 6.22
N THR A 28 -18.22 -14.48 5.54
CA THR A 28 -18.84 -13.21 5.99
C THR A 28 -19.83 -13.33 7.15
N HIS A 29 -20.10 -14.55 7.64
CA HIS A 29 -20.99 -14.76 8.80
C HIS A 29 -20.47 -14.10 10.08
N LYS A 30 -19.14 -14.06 10.25
CA LYS A 30 -18.49 -13.42 11.39
C LYS A 30 -17.76 -12.16 10.93
N ALA A 31 -17.55 -11.24 11.86
CA ALA A 31 -16.86 -9.98 11.61
C ALA A 31 -15.47 -10.01 12.25
N GLY A 32 -14.60 -9.07 11.86
CA GLY A 32 -13.33 -8.82 12.54
C GLY A 32 -12.34 -9.97 12.39
N THR A 33 -11.71 -10.36 13.50
CA THR A 33 -10.60 -11.31 13.54
C THR A 33 -10.97 -12.68 12.98
N VAL A 34 -12.17 -13.18 13.28
CA VAL A 34 -12.62 -14.50 12.77
C VAL A 34 -12.71 -14.49 11.25
N PHE A 35 -13.22 -13.41 10.65
CA PHE A 35 -13.28 -13.26 9.19
C PHE A 35 -11.87 -13.19 8.58
N ALA A 36 -10.95 -12.47 9.22
CA ALA A 36 -9.56 -12.38 8.77
C ALA A 36 -8.85 -13.74 8.84
N MET A 37 -9.03 -14.50 9.93
CA MET A 37 -8.46 -15.84 10.08
C MET A 37 -8.99 -16.84 9.06
N ILE A 38 -10.29 -16.81 8.76
CA ILE A 38 -10.88 -17.63 7.68
C ILE A 38 -10.26 -17.27 6.33
N SER A 39 -10.14 -15.98 6.03
CA SER A 39 -9.58 -15.50 4.76
C SER A 39 -8.11 -15.87 4.61
N LEU A 40 -7.31 -15.74 5.68
CA LEU A 40 -5.92 -16.16 5.71
C LEU A 40 -5.79 -17.67 5.49
N GLY A 41 -6.59 -18.47 6.21
CA GLY A 41 -6.58 -19.93 6.05
C GLY A 41 -6.94 -20.38 4.64
N ILE A 42 -7.84 -19.67 3.96
CA ILE A 42 -8.17 -19.96 2.55
C ILE A 42 -7.02 -19.57 1.63
N GLY A 43 -6.36 -18.43 1.86
CA GLY A 43 -5.18 -18.03 1.10
C GLY A 43 -4.07 -19.07 1.19
N GLU A 44 -3.75 -19.53 2.40
CA GLU A 44 -2.76 -20.58 2.64
C GLU A 44 -3.18 -21.94 2.04
N LEU A 45 -4.47 -22.27 2.08
CA LEU A 45 -4.99 -23.47 1.41
C LEU A 45 -4.76 -23.40 -0.11
N VAL A 46 -4.98 -22.24 -0.73
CA VAL A 46 -4.73 -22.03 -2.17
C VAL A 46 -3.25 -22.11 -2.48
N ALA A 47 -2.38 -21.51 -1.65
CA ALA A 47 -0.93 -21.60 -1.81
C ALA A 47 -0.43 -23.04 -1.73
N ALA A 48 -0.86 -23.80 -0.70
CA ALA A 48 -0.53 -25.22 -0.58
C ALA A 48 -1.09 -26.05 -1.74
N SER A 49 -2.31 -25.73 -2.19
CA SER A 49 -2.92 -26.37 -3.36
C SER A 49 -2.14 -26.12 -4.65
N SER A 50 -1.49 -24.95 -4.77
CA SER A 50 -0.64 -24.61 -5.92
C SER A 50 0.54 -25.56 -6.07
N LEU A 51 1.12 -26.01 -4.95
CA LEU A 51 2.25 -26.94 -4.95
C LEU A 51 1.81 -28.39 -5.17
N ILE A 52 0.64 -28.78 -4.63
CA ILE A 52 0.16 -30.16 -4.67
C ILE A 52 -0.48 -30.51 -6.03
N PHE A 53 -1.27 -29.61 -6.61
CA PHE A 53 -2.02 -29.87 -7.84
C PHE A 53 -1.25 -29.42 -9.09
N ASP A 54 -0.20 -30.17 -9.43
CA ASP A 54 0.68 -29.91 -10.58
C ASP A 54 -0.09 -29.72 -11.90
N SER A 55 -1.06 -30.59 -12.19
CA SER A 55 -1.82 -30.52 -13.46
C SER A 55 -2.58 -29.20 -13.71
N PHE A 56 -2.90 -28.43 -12.66
CA PHE A 56 -3.63 -27.16 -12.78
C PHE A 56 -2.76 -25.95 -12.48
N PHE A 57 -1.87 -26.04 -11.49
CA PHE A 57 -1.02 -24.93 -11.02
C PHE A 57 0.45 -25.03 -11.44
N GLY A 58 0.86 -26.10 -12.13
CA GLY A 58 2.25 -26.36 -12.53
C GLY A 58 3.19 -26.73 -11.38
N GLY A 59 2.66 -26.92 -10.15
CA GLY A 59 3.41 -27.36 -8.99
C GLY A 59 4.54 -26.40 -8.63
N GLU A 60 5.73 -26.94 -8.34
CA GLU A 60 6.93 -26.15 -8.08
C GLU A 60 7.46 -25.41 -9.32
N ALA A 61 7.17 -25.91 -10.53
CA ALA A 61 7.60 -25.27 -11.77
C ALA A 61 6.74 -24.03 -12.09
N GLY A 62 5.57 -23.91 -11.49
CA GLY A 62 4.62 -22.83 -11.76
C GLY A 62 4.04 -22.89 -13.18
N VAL A 63 3.31 -21.84 -13.54
CA VAL A 63 2.70 -21.68 -14.86
C VAL A 63 3.36 -20.51 -15.58
N SER A 64 3.97 -20.81 -16.73
CA SER A 64 4.37 -19.77 -17.69
C SER A 64 3.20 -19.42 -18.61
N GLY A 65 3.01 -18.12 -18.80
CA GLY A 65 2.16 -17.56 -19.83
C GLY A 65 3.02 -17.09 -21.01
N ASP A 66 2.45 -17.14 -22.21
CA ASP A 66 3.02 -16.47 -23.38
C ASP A 66 2.03 -15.40 -23.83
N ARG A 67 2.43 -14.13 -23.68
CA ARG A 67 1.59 -12.99 -24.08
C ARG A 67 1.43 -12.83 -25.59
N THR A 68 2.26 -13.50 -26.38
CA THR A 68 2.28 -13.41 -27.84
C THR A 68 1.29 -14.38 -28.50
N PHE A 69 0.80 -15.38 -27.76
CA PHE A 69 -0.04 -16.46 -28.29
C PHE A 69 -1.51 -16.06 -28.56
N GLY A 70 -1.88 -14.79 -28.32
CA GLY A 70 -3.24 -14.28 -28.50
C GLY A 70 -3.51 -13.74 -29.92
N PRO A 71 -4.74 -13.86 -30.44
CA PRO A 71 -5.10 -13.21 -31.71
C PRO A 71 -5.00 -11.67 -31.57
N PRO A 72 -4.49 -10.97 -32.60
CA PRO A 72 -4.35 -9.52 -32.57
C PRO A 72 -5.71 -8.85 -32.36
N PHE A 73 -5.76 -7.81 -31.53
CA PHE A 73 -6.97 -7.02 -31.36
C PHE A 73 -6.93 -5.86 -32.36
N PHE A 74 -7.84 -5.86 -33.34
CA PHE A 74 -7.88 -4.82 -34.39
C PHE A 74 -6.53 -4.61 -35.12
N GLY A 75 -5.72 -5.67 -35.26
CA GLY A 75 -4.42 -5.61 -35.94
C GLY A 75 -3.25 -5.08 -35.10
N VAL A 76 -3.46 -4.85 -33.80
CA VAL A 76 -2.38 -4.54 -32.85
C VAL A 76 -1.91 -5.85 -32.21
N GLU A 77 -0.61 -6.11 -32.33
CA GLU A 77 0.08 -7.25 -31.73
C GLU A 77 0.84 -6.76 -30.49
N PHE A 78 0.60 -7.36 -29.33
CA PHE A 78 1.09 -6.87 -28.03
C PHE A 78 2.49 -7.42 -27.69
N PHE A 79 3.49 -7.11 -28.51
CA PHE A 79 4.85 -7.61 -28.28
C PHE A 79 5.67 -6.73 -27.34
N GLN A 80 5.37 -5.42 -27.26
CA GLN A 80 6.19 -4.47 -26.52
C GLN A 80 5.66 -4.24 -25.10
N ASP A 81 6.58 -4.15 -24.14
CA ASP A 81 6.26 -3.84 -22.73
C ASP A 81 5.46 -2.53 -22.58
N VAL A 82 5.71 -1.57 -23.47
CA VAL A 82 5.01 -0.28 -23.52
C VAL A 82 3.52 -0.46 -23.84
N GLU A 83 3.17 -1.40 -24.70
CA GLU A 83 1.77 -1.66 -25.08
C GLU A 83 1.00 -2.29 -23.91
N ILE A 84 1.66 -3.19 -23.17
CA ILE A 84 1.13 -3.80 -21.94
C ILE A 84 0.95 -2.75 -20.86
N TYR A 85 1.91 -1.82 -20.75
CA TYR A 85 1.79 -0.69 -19.83
C TYR A 85 0.54 0.14 -20.13
N TYR A 86 0.29 0.50 -21.40
CA TYR A 86 -0.91 1.25 -21.77
C TYR A 86 -2.20 0.44 -21.52
N LEU A 87 -2.19 -0.86 -21.81
CA LEU A 87 -3.31 -1.75 -21.51
C LEU A 87 -3.60 -1.80 -20.00
N ALA A 88 -2.56 -1.98 -19.19
CA ALA A 88 -2.66 -1.98 -17.73
C ALA A 88 -3.14 -0.62 -17.21
N ALA A 89 -2.62 0.49 -17.72
CA ALA A 89 -3.03 1.83 -17.33
C ALA A 89 -4.52 2.08 -17.61
N VAL A 90 -5.03 1.65 -18.77
CA VAL A 90 -6.46 1.74 -19.11
C VAL A 90 -7.29 0.88 -18.16
N TRP A 91 -6.89 -0.35 -17.90
CA TRP A 91 -7.60 -1.23 -16.97
C TRP A 91 -7.60 -0.72 -15.54
N VAL A 92 -6.48 -0.20 -15.06
CA VAL A 92 -6.37 0.44 -13.74
C VAL A 92 -7.28 1.64 -13.68
N PHE A 93 -7.28 2.52 -14.68
CA PHE A 93 -8.17 3.67 -14.74
C PHE A 93 -9.65 3.25 -14.69
N ILE A 94 -10.04 2.26 -15.49
CA ILE A 94 -11.40 1.70 -15.50
C ILE A 94 -11.75 1.12 -14.12
N ALA A 95 -10.89 0.26 -13.56
CA ALA A 95 -11.12 -0.37 -12.28
C ALA A 95 -11.24 0.67 -11.14
N THR A 96 -10.37 1.67 -11.12
CA THR A 96 -10.45 2.79 -10.16
C THR A 96 -11.73 3.59 -10.33
N LEU A 97 -12.15 3.89 -11.56
CA LEU A 97 -13.41 4.59 -11.82
C LEU A 97 -14.62 3.77 -11.32
N PHE A 98 -14.67 2.48 -11.63
CA PHE A 98 -15.77 1.61 -11.17
C PHE A 98 -15.76 1.42 -9.66
N MET A 99 -14.59 1.28 -9.03
CA MET A 99 -14.48 1.26 -7.57
C MET A 99 -14.99 2.57 -6.96
N TYR A 100 -14.63 3.72 -7.55
CA TYR A 100 -15.12 5.02 -7.11
C TYR A 100 -16.65 5.14 -7.24
N LEU A 101 -17.22 4.76 -8.38
CA LEU A 101 -18.67 4.73 -8.58
C LEU A 101 -19.36 3.80 -7.58
N PHE A 102 -18.78 2.63 -7.27
CA PHE A 102 -19.29 1.72 -6.26
C PHE A 102 -19.38 2.40 -4.87
N THR A 103 -18.39 3.21 -4.49
CA THR A 103 -18.44 3.95 -3.20
C THR A 103 -19.61 4.95 -3.13
N GLN A 104 -20.07 5.47 -4.27
CA GLN A 104 -21.19 6.42 -4.31
C GLN A 104 -22.56 5.74 -4.20
N THR A 105 -22.64 4.43 -4.49
CA THR A 105 -23.88 3.64 -4.39
C THR A 105 -24.35 3.45 -2.94
N PRO A 106 -25.63 3.11 -2.71
CA PRO A 106 -26.14 2.79 -1.38
C PRO A 106 -25.35 1.65 -0.71
N ALA A 107 -24.92 0.64 -1.48
CA ALA A 107 -24.12 -0.46 -0.96
C ALA A 107 -22.76 0.02 -0.42
N GLY A 108 -22.08 0.91 -1.16
CA GLY A 108 -20.81 1.51 -0.73
C GLY A 108 -20.95 2.38 0.53
N ARG A 109 -21.98 3.23 0.60
CA ARG A 109 -22.24 4.05 1.81
C ARG A 109 -22.59 3.19 3.02
N MET A 110 -23.39 2.15 2.82
CA MET A 110 -23.74 1.21 3.88
C MET A 110 -22.55 0.34 4.31
N ALA A 111 -21.58 0.06 3.42
CA ALA A 111 -20.35 -0.61 3.81
C ALA A 111 -19.53 0.22 4.82
N ASN A 112 -19.47 1.55 4.63
CA ASN A 112 -18.87 2.44 5.62
C ASN A 112 -19.65 2.46 6.94
N ALA A 113 -20.99 2.49 6.89
CA ALA A 113 -21.82 2.43 8.10
C ALA A 113 -21.62 1.12 8.88
N VAL A 114 -21.56 -0.02 8.18
CA VAL A 114 -21.31 -1.35 8.79
C VAL A 114 -19.90 -1.45 9.35
N ARG A 115 -18.91 -0.78 8.74
CA ARG A 115 -17.54 -0.70 9.26
C ARG A 115 -17.50 0.05 10.59
N ASP A 116 -18.20 1.18 10.68
CA ASP A 116 -18.14 2.07 11.84
C ASP A 116 -18.99 1.53 13.00
N ASN A 117 -20.20 1.02 12.74
CA ASN A 117 -21.01 0.35 13.74
C ASN A 117 -22.01 -0.65 13.09
N PRO A 118 -21.72 -1.96 13.10
CA PRO A 118 -22.58 -2.96 12.47
C PRO A 118 -23.93 -3.10 13.17
N GLU A 119 -23.98 -2.94 14.49
CA GLU A 119 -25.21 -3.06 15.29
C GLU A 119 -26.20 -1.94 14.93
N ARG A 120 -25.71 -0.70 14.80
CA ARG A 120 -26.51 0.45 14.34
C ARG A 120 -27.05 0.26 12.93
N ALA A 121 -26.26 -0.33 12.03
CA ALA A 121 -26.73 -0.61 10.67
C ALA A 121 -27.89 -1.63 10.67
N GLU A 122 -27.86 -2.60 11.58
CA GLU A 122 -28.94 -3.59 11.75
C GLU A 122 -30.21 -3.00 12.34
N PHE A 123 -30.10 -2.04 13.27
CA PHE A 123 -31.28 -1.29 13.77
C PHE A 123 -32.01 -0.49 12.70
N VAL A 124 -31.31 -0.05 11.65
CA VAL A 124 -31.90 0.65 10.48
C VAL A 124 -32.58 -0.35 9.51
N GLY A 125 -32.45 -1.65 9.75
CA GLY A 125 -33.05 -2.72 8.94
C GLY A 125 -32.15 -3.33 7.87
N TYR A 126 -30.87 -2.93 7.82
CA TYR A 126 -29.90 -3.52 6.89
C TYR A 126 -29.10 -4.65 7.54
N SER A 127 -29.02 -5.81 6.88
CA SER A 127 -28.17 -6.89 7.36
C SER A 127 -26.69 -6.57 7.13
N ALA A 128 -25.91 -6.47 8.22
CA ALA A 128 -24.47 -6.23 8.16
C ALA A 128 -23.74 -7.33 7.35
N ARG A 129 -24.22 -8.57 7.45
CA ARG A 129 -23.71 -9.71 6.69
C ARG A 129 -23.89 -9.53 5.18
N LYS A 130 -25.07 -9.13 4.71
CA LYS A 130 -25.32 -8.94 3.26
C LYS A 130 -24.42 -7.86 2.68
N ILE A 131 -24.25 -6.76 3.41
CA ILE A 131 -23.36 -5.66 2.99
C ILE A 131 -21.92 -6.14 2.91
N ARG A 132 -21.43 -6.87 3.92
CA ARG A 132 -20.09 -7.47 3.92
C ARG A 132 -19.90 -8.45 2.75
N TYR A 133 -20.91 -9.27 2.47
CA TYR A 133 -20.87 -10.22 1.34
C TYR A 133 -20.76 -9.52 -0.01
N ILE A 134 -21.57 -8.48 -0.25
CA ILE A 134 -21.49 -7.70 -1.49
C ILE A 134 -20.13 -7.03 -1.63
N SER A 135 -19.62 -6.40 -0.55
CA SER A 135 -18.29 -5.78 -0.56
C SER A 135 -17.18 -6.81 -0.82
N PHE A 136 -17.30 -8.02 -0.27
CA PHE A 136 -16.32 -9.10 -0.49
C PHE A 136 -16.34 -9.61 -1.94
N CYS A 137 -17.53 -9.75 -2.54
CA CYS A 137 -17.67 -10.12 -3.94
C CYS A 137 -17.09 -9.04 -4.87
N ALA A 138 -17.36 -7.76 -4.57
CA ALA A 138 -16.77 -6.64 -5.30
C ALA A 138 -15.24 -6.64 -5.17
N SER A 139 -14.68 -6.87 -3.98
CA SER A 139 -13.22 -6.96 -3.81
C SER A 139 -12.62 -8.13 -4.59
N GLY A 140 -13.28 -9.29 -4.64
CA GLY A 140 -12.83 -10.44 -5.44
C GLY A 140 -12.83 -10.18 -6.94
N PHE A 141 -13.84 -9.46 -7.44
CA PHE A 141 -13.89 -9.02 -8.84
C PHE A 141 -12.70 -8.13 -9.19
N PHE A 142 -12.44 -7.07 -8.41
CA PHE A 142 -11.32 -6.16 -8.69
C PHE A 142 -9.95 -6.80 -8.43
N ALA A 143 -9.82 -7.65 -7.40
CA ALA A 143 -8.62 -8.44 -7.17
C ALA A 143 -8.34 -9.42 -8.32
N GLY A 144 -9.40 -9.98 -8.92
CA GLY A 144 -9.30 -10.80 -10.12
C GLY A 144 -8.78 -10.03 -11.34
N ILE A 145 -9.23 -8.79 -11.56
CA ILE A 145 -8.66 -7.89 -12.58
C ILE A 145 -7.17 -7.67 -12.31
N ALA A 146 -6.81 -7.36 -11.06
CA ALA A 146 -5.42 -7.13 -10.66
C ALA A 146 -4.55 -8.38 -10.88
N GLY A 147 -5.05 -9.58 -10.55
CA GLY A 147 -4.35 -10.85 -10.81
C GLY A 147 -4.19 -11.14 -12.30
N GLY A 148 -5.19 -10.82 -13.12
CA GLY A 148 -5.08 -10.91 -14.58
C GLY A 148 -4.02 -9.96 -15.14
N LEU A 149 -3.97 -8.71 -14.66
CA LEU A 149 -2.91 -7.76 -15.02
C LEU A 149 -1.53 -8.21 -14.54
N PHE A 150 -1.44 -8.79 -13.36
CA PHE A 150 -0.21 -9.35 -12.81
C PHE A 150 0.33 -10.46 -13.70
N ALA A 151 -0.53 -11.40 -14.12
CA ALA A 151 -0.18 -12.47 -15.04
C ALA A 151 0.36 -11.95 -16.39
N LEU A 152 -0.23 -10.87 -16.91
CA LEU A 152 0.22 -10.24 -18.15
C LEU A 152 1.57 -9.53 -18.04
N ASN A 153 1.85 -8.97 -16.87
CA ASN A 153 3.09 -8.21 -16.66
C ASN A 153 4.30 -9.13 -16.45
N TYR A 154 4.13 -10.15 -15.61
CA TYR A 154 5.23 -11.02 -15.19
C TYR A 154 5.36 -12.31 -16.01
N GLU A 155 4.30 -12.74 -16.71
CA GLU A 155 4.25 -13.97 -17.55
C GLU A 155 4.64 -15.29 -16.86
N PHE A 156 4.93 -15.26 -15.56
CA PHE A 156 5.32 -16.43 -14.81
C PHE A 156 4.73 -16.34 -13.42
N ILE A 157 3.94 -17.34 -13.04
CA ILE A 157 3.26 -17.39 -11.76
C ILE A 157 3.64 -18.67 -11.03
N THR A 158 4.17 -18.48 -9.84
CA THR A 158 4.52 -19.51 -8.86
C THR A 158 3.69 -19.35 -7.58
N GLU A 159 3.82 -20.32 -6.65
CA GLU A 159 3.20 -20.29 -5.32
C GLU A 159 3.50 -19.00 -4.54
N GLU A 160 4.69 -18.41 -4.71
CA GLU A 160 5.10 -17.21 -3.98
C GLU A 160 4.16 -16.02 -4.24
N ASN A 161 3.46 -16.00 -5.38
CA ASN A 161 2.54 -14.94 -5.77
C ASN A 161 1.16 -15.07 -5.12
N VAL A 162 0.81 -16.25 -4.60
CA VAL A 162 -0.52 -16.55 -4.02
C VAL A 162 -0.49 -16.77 -2.50
N ASN A 163 0.69 -16.73 -1.89
CA ASN A 163 0.86 -16.96 -0.44
C ASN A 163 0.39 -15.78 0.44
N ALA A 164 0.31 -16.01 1.76
CA ALA A 164 -0.09 -14.95 2.69
C ALA A 164 0.93 -13.80 2.79
N VAL A 165 2.21 -14.04 2.51
CA VAL A 165 3.24 -12.98 2.55
C VAL A 165 2.95 -11.92 1.48
N THR A 166 2.67 -12.35 0.25
CA THR A 166 2.30 -11.47 -0.86
C THR A 166 0.98 -10.76 -0.59
N SER A 167 -0.01 -11.46 -0.04
CA SER A 167 -1.26 -10.84 0.44
C SER A 167 -1.01 -9.77 1.53
N GLY A 168 -0.07 -10.05 2.43
CA GLY A 168 0.38 -9.12 3.46
C GLY A 168 1.02 -7.86 2.88
N ARG A 169 1.82 -7.97 1.81
CA ARG A 169 2.40 -6.81 1.12
C ARG A 169 1.32 -5.86 0.59
N VAL A 170 0.24 -6.39 0.00
CA VAL A 170 -0.90 -5.58 -0.47
C VAL A 170 -1.61 -4.90 0.70
N LEU A 171 -1.76 -5.61 1.83
CA LEU A 171 -2.31 -5.03 3.05
C LEU A 171 -1.43 -3.88 3.57
N LEU A 172 -0.10 -4.05 3.57
CA LEU A 172 0.86 -3.00 3.94
C LEU A 172 0.71 -1.77 3.03
N MET A 173 0.60 -1.94 1.72
CA MET A 173 0.33 -0.83 0.78
C MET A 173 -0.94 -0.08 1.17
N ALA A 174 -2.03 -0.79 1.46
CA ALA A 174 -3.29 -0.18 1.83
C ALA A 174 -3.24 0.58 3.17
N TYR A 175 -2.56 0.03 4.18
CA TYR A 175 -2.41 0.67 5.49
C TYR A 175 -1.49 1.89 5.44
N ILE A 176 -0.33 1.77 4.79
CA ILE A 176 0.64 2.86 4.67
C ILE A 176 0.01 4.02 3.90
N GLY A 177 -0.67 3.70 2.80
CA GLY A 177 -1.42 4.67 2.01
C GLY A 177 -2.57 5.33 2.77
N GLY A 178 -3.30 4.55 3.58
CA GLY A 178 -4.37 5.02 4.47
C GLY A 178 -5.76 4.51 4.05
N LEU A 179 -6.33 3.60 4.85
CA LEU A 179 -7.64 2.96 4.59
C LEU A 179 -8.86 3.91 4.69
N GLY A 180 -8.68 5.10 5.26
CA GLY A 180 -9.74 6.09 5.42
C GLY A 180 -10.06 6.90 4.15
N TYR A 181 -9.19 6.86 3.15
CA TYR A 181 -9.30 7.67 1.93
C TYR A 181 -9.21 6.78 0.69
N PHE A 182 -10.05 7.06 -0.30
CA PHE A 182 -10.11 6.27 -1.55
C PHE A 182 -8.76 6.20 -2.29
N ILE A 183 -8.03 7.32 -2.32
CA ILE A 183 -6.72 7.43 -3.00
C ILE A 183 -5.59 6.82 -2.15
N GLY A 184 -5.83 6.55 -0.86
CA GLY A 184 -4.83 6.06 0.08
C GLY A 184 -4.06 4.84 -0.43
N PRO A 185 -4.73 3.70 -0.69
CA PRO A 185 -4.05 2.50 -1.17
C PRO A 185 -3.23 2.70 -2.46
N ILE A 186 -3.64 3.62 -3.34
CA ILE A 186 -2.90 3.96 -4.58
C ILE A 186 -1.57 4.62 -4.21
N ILE A 187 -1.59 5.60 -3.30
CA ILE A 187 -0.37 6.27 -2.82
C ILE A 187 0.56 5.25 -2.15
N GLY A 188 0.01 4.38 -1.30
CA GLY A 188 0.79 3.35 -0.62
C GLY A 188 1.42 2.34 -1.57
N ALA A 189 0.71 1.94 -2.63
CA ALA A 189 1.25 1.09 -3.68
C ALA A 189 2.41 1.79 -4.41
N VAL A 190 2.24 3.05 -4.83
CA VAL A 190 3.31 3.83 -5.47
C VAL A 190 4.54 3.96 -4.57
N ILE A 191 4.36 4.30 -3.29
CA ILE A 191 5.47 4.43 -2.33
C ILE A 191 6.20 3.11 -2.17
N LEU A 192 5.48 2.02 -1.90
CA LEU A 192 6.12 0.72 -1.68
C LEU A 192 6.77 0.14 -2.93
N THR A 193 6.18 0.32 -4.11
CA THR A 193 6.78 -0.11 -5.38
C THR A 193 8.04 0.69 -5.70
N LEU A 194 8.02 2.02 -5.55
CA LEU A 194 9.22 2.84 -5.74
C LEU A 194 10.30 2.49 -4.73
N MET A 195 9.92 2.24 -3.48
CA MET A 195 10.87 1.86 -2.44
C MET A 195 11.48 0.49 -2.73
N ASN A 196 10.68 -0.50 -3.15
CA ASN A 196 11.17 -1.81 -3.57
C ASN A 196 12.14 -1.68 -4.77
N SER A 197 11.79 -0.89 -5.78
CA SER A 197 12.63 -0.72 -6.97
C SER A 197 13.91 0.08 -6.68
N LEU A 198 13.84 1.14 -5.89
CA LEU A 198 15.01 1.99 -5.61
C LEU A 198 15.89 1.37 -4.52
N LEU A 199 15.35 1.04 -3.34
CA LEU A 199 16.17 0.55 -2.22
C LEU A 199 16.77 -0.83 -2.50
N SER A 200 16.11 -1.70 -3.27
CA SER A 200 16.68 -3.00 -3.62
C SER A 200 17.95 -2.88 -4.47
N ASN A 201 18.17 -1.76 -5.16
CA ASN A 201 19.41 -1.50 -5.91
C ASN A 201 20.52 -0.93 -5.02
N TYR A 202 20.19 -0.42 -3.83
CA TYR A 202 21.15 0.25 -2.94
C TYR A 202 21.53 -0.58 -1.70
N SER A 203 20.62 -1.40 -1.17
CA SER A 203 20.83 -2.14 0.07
C SER A 203 20.14 -3.50 0.06
N GLU A 204 20.86 -4.51 0.53
CA GLU A 204 20.30 -5.86 0.77
C GLU A 204 19.28 -5.87 1.92
N LEU A 205 19.35 -4.88 2.83
CA LEU A 205 18.46 -4.72 3.98
C LEU A 205 17.15 -3.99 3.64
N TRP A 206 16.80 -3.85 2.36
CA TRP A 206 15.60 -3.11 1.93
C TRP A 206 14.30 -3.57 2.62
N MET A 207 14.19 -4.86 2.96
CA MET A 207 13.01 -5.40 3.66
C MET A 207 12.94 -4.94 5.13
N LEU A 208 14.08 -4.69 5.78
CA LEU A 208 14.14 -4.08 7.11
C LEU A 208 13.63 -2.64 7.06
N TYR A 209 14.06 -1.85 6.06
CA TYR A 209 13.59 -0.47 5.88
C TYR A 209 12.09 -0.41 5.62
N LEU A 210 11.54 -1.38 4.87
CA LEU A 210 10.10 -1.52 4.68
C LEU A 210 9.38 -1.74 6.02
N GLY A 211 9.89 -2.66 6.85
CA GLY A 211 9.33 -2.92 8.19
C GLY A 211 9.37 -1.69 9.10
N ILE A 212 10.50 -0.98 9.14
CA ILE A 212 10.65 0.25 9.92
C ILE A 212 9.65 1.30 9.45
N MET A 213 9.56 1.54 8.14
CA MET A 213 8.64 2.52 7.58
C MET A 213 7.18 2.17 7.91
N PHE A 214 6.80 0.89 7.85
CA PHE A 214 5.47 0.46 8.26
C PHE A 214 5.18 0.76 9.73
N VAL A 215 6.10 0.40 10.64
CA VAL A 215 5.94 0.67 12.09
C VAL A 215 5.83 2.17 12.35
N LEU A 216 6.70 2.98 11.74
CA LEU A 216 6.63 4.44 11.84
C LEU A 216 5.29 4.99 11.33
N THR A 217 4.79 4.47 10.21
CA THR A 217 3.51 4.91 9.66
C THR A 217 2.36 4.56 10.60
N VAL A 218 2.35 3.36 11.21
CA VAL A 218 1.30 2.97 12.17
C VAL A 218 1.37 3.80 13.46
N LEU A 219 2.57 4.10 13.96
CA LEU A 219 2.75 4.86 15.21
C LEU A 219 2.45 6.35 15.05
N PHE A 220 2.91 6.98 13.96
CA PHE A 220 2.88 8.43 13.79
C PHE A 220 1.81 8.91 12.80
N LEU A 221 1.38 8.07 11.85
CA LEU A 221 0.40 8.41 10.81
C LEU A 221 -0.80 7.43 10.86
N PRO A 222 -1.67 7.49 11.89
CA PRO A 222 -2.80 6.55 12.04
C PRO A 222 -3.83 6.62 10.91
N ARG A 223 -3.81 7.67 10.08
CA ARG A 223 -4.64 7.82 8.88
C ARG A 223 -3.88 7.55 7.56
N GLY A 224 -2.64 7.08 7.64
CA GLY A 224 -1.72 6.86 6.52
C GLY A 224 -1.26 8.15 5.84
N PHE A 225 -0.47 8.01 4.78
CA PHE A 225 0.05 9.13 3.99
C PHE A 225 -1.04 9.97 3.34
N ALA A 226 -2.14 9.37 2.87
CA ALA A 226 -3.27 10.14 2.33
C ALA A 226 -3.93 11.00 3.40
N GLY A 227 -4.01 10.51 4.64
CA GLY A 227 -4.51 11.31 5.76
C GLY A 227 -3.62 12.49 6.10
N PHE A 228 -2.31 12.32 6.03
CA PHE A 228 -1.35 13.40 6.19
C PHE A 228 -1.55 14.48 5.11
N ILE A 229 -1.70 14.09 3.84
CA ILE A 229 -1.96 15.03 2.74
C ILE A 229 -3.29 15.76 2.95
N MET A 230 -4.36 15.04 3.33
CA MET A 230 -5.67 15.65 3.53
C MET A 230 -5.75 16.57 4.75
N MET A 231 -4.87 16.38 5.74
CA MET A 231 -4.74 17.29 6.88
C MET A 231 -4.36 18.72 6.44
N HIS A 232 -3.63 18.84 5.32
CA HIS A 232 -3.20 20.12 4.76
C HIS A 232 -4.27 20.79 3.88
N GLN A 233 -5.40 20.12 3.60
CA GLN A 233 -6.46 20.65 2.74
C GLN A 233 -7.05 21.96 3.30
N ILE A 234 -7.16 22.08 4.62
CA ILE A 234 -7.65 23.30 5.29
C ILE A 234 -6.66 24.45 5.10
N ALA A 235 -5.36 24.20 5.30
CA ALA A 235 -4.31 25.18 5.07
C ALA A 235 -4.23 25.62 3.59
N TRP A 236 -4.41 24.67 2.66
CA TRP A 236 -4.43 24.92 1.21
C TRP A 236 -5.60 25.81 0.81
N THR A 237 -6.83 25.46 1.20
CA THR A 237 -8.02 26.26 0.86
C THR A 237 -8.00 27.65 1.46
N ARG A 238 -7.27 27.86 2.56
CA ARG A 238 -7.05 29.17 3.19
C ARG A 238 -5.88 29.97 2.61
N GLY A 239 -5.10 29.40 1.67
CA GLY A 239 -3.92 30.05 1.11
C GLY A 239 -2.77 30.28 2.11
N LYS A 240 -2.86 29.70 3.32
CA LYS A 240 -1.85 29.83 4.39
C LYS A 240 -0.77 28.74 4.35
N LEU A 241 -0.72 27.95 3.26
CA LEU A 241 0.25 26.86 3.12
C LEU A 241 1.70 27.36 3.22
N SER A 242 1.99 28.56 2.71
CA SER A 242 3.32 29.18 2.79
C SER A 242 3.81 29.41 4.22
N SER A 243 2.90 29.62 5.17
CA SER A 243 3.22 29.78 6.59
C SER A 243 3.75 28.51 7.23
N LEU A 244 3.45 27.35 6.64
CA LEU A 244 3.85 26.04 7.16
C LEU A 244 5.18 25.56 6.57
N VAL A 245 5.60 26.10 5.42
CA VAL A 245 6.82 25.67 4.72
C VAL A 245 8.07 25.88 5.58
N ILE A 246 8.21 27.05 6.22
CA ILE A 246 9.37 27.38 7.04
C ILE A 246 9.46 26.46 8.28
N PRO A 247 8.40 26.33 9.10
CA PRO A 247 8.37 25.36 10.19
C PRO A 247 8.70 23.94 9.74
N TYR A 248 8.09 23.47 8.64
CA TYR A 248 8.36 22.13 8.11
C TYR A 248 9.82 21.93 7.71
N LEU A 249 10.45 22.90 7.05
CA LEU A 249 11.87 22.81 6.71
C LEU A 249 12.76 22.80 7.95
N ILE A 250 12.46 23.64 8.93
CA ILE A 250 13.23 23.74 10.18
C ILE A 250 13.17 22.44 10.98
N THR A 251 12.00 21.79 11.10
CA THR A 251 11.88 20.46 11.75
C THR A 251 12.30 19.29 10.86
N GLY A 252 12.11 19.42 9.54
CA GLY A 252 12.31 18.34 8.57
C GLY A 252 13.78 18.04 8.31
N ILE A 253 14.63 19.07 8.24
CA ILE A 253 16.07 18.90 8.00
C ILE A 253 16.74 18.08 9.13
N PRO A 254 16.56 18.41 10.43
CA PRO A 254 17.07 17.58 11.52
C PRO A 254 16.47 16.18 11.55
N SER A 255 15.19 16.02 11.20
CA SER A 255 14.55 14.70 11.15
C SER A 255 15.14 13.81 10.05
N LEU A 256 15.42 14.37 8.88
CA LEU A 256 16.09 13.65 7.79
C LEU A 256 17.53 13.28 8.16
N LEU A 257 18.27 14.19 8.79
CA LEU A 257 19.62 13.91 9.30
C LEU A 257 19.62 12.78 10.33
N PHE A 258 18.65 12.77 11.24
CA PHE A 258 18.47 11.68 12.21
C PHE A 258 18.22 10.34 11.49
N LEU A 259 17.29 10.31 10.54
CA LEU A 259 17.00 9.10 9.76
C LEU A 259 18.23 8.61 9.00
N MET A 260 18.96 9.50 8.33
CA MET A 260 20.18 9.14 7.61
C MET A 260 21.27 8.60 8.54
N ALA A 261 21.41 9.14 9.74
CA ALA A 261 22.35 8.64 10.74
C ALA A 261 21.96 7.24 11.24
N CYS A 262 20.67 6.99 11.49
CA CYS A 262 20.18 5.67 11.84
C CYS A 262 20.40 4.64 10.72
N VAL A 263 20.11 5.01 9.47
CA VAL A 263 20.36 4.16 8.29
C VAL A 263 21.86 3.85 8.17
N ALA A 264 22.74 4.84 8.31
CA ALA A 264 24.18 4.63 8.27
C ALA A 264 24.65 3.65 9.37
N MET A 265 24.13 3.77 10.60
CA MET A 265 24.43 2.83 11.68
C MET A 265 23.96 1.40 11.38
N ILE A 266 22.81 1.24 10.73
CA ILE A 266 22.28 -0.07 10.32
C ILE A 266 23.15 -0.70 9.24
N GLU A 267 23.49 0.06 8.18
CA GLU A 267 24.36 -0.42 7.09
C GLU A 267 25.76 -0.79 7.60
N MET A 268 26.34 0.04 8.46
CA MET A 268 27.64 -0.23 9.10
C MET A 268 27.61 -1.50 9.97
N SER A 269 26.45 -1.88 10.50
CA SER A 269 26.32 -3.11 11.30
C SER A 269 26.28 -4.38 10.45
N HIS A 270 25.93 -4.28 9.17
CA HIS A 270 25.72 -5.44 8.30
C HIS A 270 26.85 -5.64 7.29
N THR A 271 27.53 -4.56 6.91
CA THR A 271 28.60 -4.61 5.92
C THR A 271 29.86 -5.25 6.52
N GLU A 272 30.36 -6.31 5.89
CA GLU A 272 31.65 -6.95 6.24
C GLU A 272 32.87 -6.25 5.60
N GLU A 273 32.64 -5.25 4.73
CA GLU A 273 33.69 -4.50 4.04
C GLU A 273 34.39 -3.46 4.94
N GLU A 274 35.69 -3.25 4.73
CA GLU A 274 36.49 -2.31 5.53
C GLU A 274 36.17 -0.82 5.26
N VAL A 275 35.61 -0.47 4.09
CA VAL A 275 35.25 0.91 3.73
C VAL A 275 33.93 0.92 2.97
N PHE A 276 32.87 1.38 3.63
CA PHE A 276 31.54 1.54 3.04
C PHE A 276 31.36 2.99 2.56
N HIS A 277 31.04 3.16 1.28
CA HIS A 277 30.74 4.47 0.71
C HIS A 277 29.26 4.80 0.88
N TYR A 278 28.93 5.67 1.84
CA TYR A 278 27.57 6.16 2.07
C TYR A 278 27.47 7.64 1.72
N LEU A 279 26.61 8.01 0.75
CA LEU A 279 26.30 9.42 0.42
C LEU A 279 27.56 10.31 0.25
N TRP A 280 28.54 9.84 -0.52
CA TRP A 280 29.83 10.51 -0.78
C TRP A 280 30.81 10.56 0.40
N MET A 281 30.54 9.86 1.50
CA MET A 281 31.45 9.69 2.64
C MET A 281 31.97 8.26 2.74
N GLU A 282 33.26 8.12 3.03
CA GLU A 282 33.90 6.85 3.41
C GLU A 282 33.67 6.61 4.90
N LEU A 283 32.85 5.62 5.22
CA LEU A 283 32.61 5.17 6.59
C LEU A 283 33.33 3.84 6.79
N ASN A 284 34.23 3.78 7.77
CA ASN A 284 34.92 2.55 8.14
C ASN A 284 34.18 1.87 9.32
N PRO A 285 33.55 0.70 9.11
CA PRO A 285 32.80 -0.01 10.15
C PRO A 285 33.67 -0.52 11.31
N SER A 286 34.95 -0.78 11.06
CA SER A 286 35.90 -1.31 12.07
C SER A 286 36.38 -0.24 13.07
N SER A 287 36.19 1.04 12.75
CA SER A 287 36.64 2.15 13.60
C SER A 287 35.55 2.60 14.58
N ILE A 288 35.86 2.51 15.88
CA ILE A 288 35.01 3.01 16.98
C ILE A 288 34.73 4.52 16.83
N ALA A 289 35.63 5.28 16.21
CA ALA A 289 35.44 6.71 15.99
C ALA A 289 34.27 7.00 15.04
N THR A 290 34.09 6.19 13.97
CA THR A 290 32.97 6.32 13.03
C THR A 290 31.63 6.09 13.72
N TRP A 291 31.57 5.10 14.61
CA TRP A 291 30.40 4.81 15.44
C TRP A 291 30.06 5.94 16.42
N LEU A 292 31.06 6.54 17.07
CA LEU A 292 30.85 7.66 17.98
C LEU A 292 30.37 8.92 17.25
N ILE A 293 30.92 9.20 16.06
CA ILE A 293 30.52 10.36 15.25
C ILE A 293 29.08 10.21 14.75
N THR A 294 28.72 9.05 14.19
CA THR A 294 27.36 8.78 13.72
C THR A 294 26.33 8.82 14.85
N LEU A 295 26.67 8.27 16.02
CA LEU A 295 25.81 8.33 17.22
C LEU A 295 25.66 9.77 17.73
N PHE A 296 26.73 10.57 17.72
CA PHE A 296 26.66 11.98 18.09
C PHE A 296 25.76 12.79 17.13
N ILE A 297 25.86 12.53 15.82
CA ILE A 297 24.99 13.15 14.81
C ILE A 297 23.52 12.74 15.04
N ALA A 298 23.27 11.46 15.33
CA ALA A 298 21.92 10.99 15.64
C ALA A 298 21.36 11.66 16.91
N CYS A 299 22.11 11.68 18.01
CA CYS A 299 21.67 12.28 19.27
C CYS A 299 21.43 13.80 19.14
N SER A 300 22.33 14.52 18.47
CA SER A 300 22.19 15.97 18.25
C SER A 300 20.99 16.30 17.36
N SER A 301 20.78 15.53 16.29
CA SER A 301 19.63 15.68 15.39
C SER A 301 18.31 15.38 16.11
N PHE A 302 18.26 14.32 16.91
CA PHE A 302 17.08 13.99 17.73
C PHE A 302 16.75 15.09 18.74
N TYR A 303 17.76 15.63 19.43
CA TYR A 303 17.58 16.73 20.37
C TYR A 303 17.07 18.01 19.68
N ALA A 304 17.60 18.33 18.49
CA ALA A 304 17.12 19.45 17.69
C ALA A 304 15.64 19.29 17.27
N VAL A 305 15.24 18.10 16.82
CA VAL A 305 13.81 17.82 16.52
C VAL A 305 12.95 18.06 17.74
N ARG A 306 13.35 17.54 18.91
CA ARG A 306 12.57 17.67 20.15
C ARG A 306 12.37 19.13 20.58
N LEU A 307 13.35 19.99 20.33
CA LEU A 307 13.26 21.41 20.63
C LEU A 307 12.36 22.18 19.64
N LEU A 308 12.30 21.75 18.39
CA LEU A 308 11.59 22.45 17.31
C LEU A 308 10.14 21.98 17.14
N LEU A 309 9.78 20.80 17.67
CA LEU A 309 8.44 20.24 17.62
C LEU A 309 7.34 21.15 18.21
N PRO A 310 7.52 21.80 19.38
CA PRO A 310 6.50 22.69 19.94
C PRO A 310 6.16 23.85 18.99
N GLN A 311 7.18 24.48 18.39
CA GLN A 311 6.99 25.59 17.45
C GLN A 311 6.21 25.17 16.20
N LEU A 312 6.46 23.96 15.69
CA LEU A 312 5.68 23.40 14.57
C LEU A 312 4.22 23.19 14.97
N ASN A 313 3.97 22.63 16.16
CA ASN A 313 2.61 22.39 16.65
C ASN A 313 1.83 23.69 16.83
N ASP A 314 2.44 24.72 17.43
CA ASP A 314 1.80 26.01 17.65
C ASP A 314 1.40 26.67 16.30
N THR A 315 2.33 26.67 15.34
CA THR A 315 2.05 27.22 13.99
C THR A 315 0.97 26.40 13.27
N TRP A 316 0.98 25.07 13.47
CA TRP A 316 -0.01 24.18 12.87
C TRP A 316 -1.42 24.41 13.45
N GLU A 317 -1.53 24.63 14.75
CA GLU A 317 -2.79 24.99 15.40
C GLU A 317 -3.30 26.35 14.95
N GLU A 318 -2.42 27.36 14.83
CA GLU A 318 -2.80 28.70 14.35
C GLU A 318 -3.39 28.67 12.93
N VAL A 319 -2.81 27.87 12.03
CA VAL A 319 -3.28 27.78 10.63
C VAL A 319 -4.62 27.04 10.53
N ASN A 320 -4.83 26.02 11.37
CA ASN A 320 -5.98 25.11 11.26
C ASN A 320 -7.13 25.40 12.22
N THR A 321 -6.95 26.22 13.26
CA THR A 321 -8.05 26.65 14.12
C THR A 321 -9.07 27.50 13.35
N ILE A 322 -10.35 27.28 13.60
CA ILE A 322 -11.43 28.12 13.09
C ILE A 322 -11.56 29.27 14.10
N PRO A 323 -11.35 30.54 13.71
CA PRO A 323 -11.58 31.65 14.63
C PRO A 323 -13.03 31.58 15.09
N GLU A 324 -13.26 31.53 16.40
CA GLU A 324 -14.59 31.74 16.95
C GLU A 324 -15.10 33.07 16.39
N LYS A 325 -16.26 33.05 15.74
CA LYS A 325 -16.96 34.29 15.41
C LYS A 325 -17.13 35.01 16.74
N GLY A 326 -16.39 36.10 16.93
CA GLY A 326 -16.65 37.04 18.01
C GLY A 326 -18.12 37.44 17.90
N ASN A 327 -18.91 36.98 18.87
CA ASN A 327 -20.17 37.64 19.17
C ASN A 327 -19.78 39.04 19.65
N HIS A 328 -19.74 39.97 18.71
CA HIS A 328 -19.84 41.38 19.03
C HIS A 328 -21.17 41.58 19.75
N GLU A 329 -21.05 42.04 21.00
CA GLU A 329 -22.11 42.46 21.92
C GLU A 329 -23.08 43.47 21.30
#